data_AF-X1GYZ4-F1
#
_entry.id   AF-X1GYZ4-F1
#
_cell.length_a   1.000
_cell.length_b   1.000
_cell.length_c   1.000
_cell.angle_alpha   90.00
_cell.angle_beta   90.00
_cell.angle_gamma   90.00
#
_symmetry.space_group_name_H-M   'P 1'
#
loop_
_entity.id
_entity.type
_entity.pdbx_description
1 polymer ?
#
loop_
_entity_poly.entity_id
_entity_poly.type
_entity_poly.pdbx_seq_one_letter_code
_entity_poly.pdbx_strand_id
1 'polypeptide(L)'
;WMNNKLEIKETLPISKELYLSALKNEDIKIFIERILYAMSQGRNIDNPYPDFFEPNLLKNNEFLRKIKECTRGIPLIIIKLIIECFEQTFLKEKKVLDMEILNLSLDNLGLCKLLNSIDELNAQHIFFLYLHCYKST
;
A
#
# COMPACT_ATOMS: atom_id res chain seq x y z
N TRP A 1 -13.87 47.57 -16.21
CA TRP A 1 -12.77 46.58 -16.25
C TRP A 1 -11.48 47.31 -15.98
N MET A 2 -10.93 47.23 -14.76
CA MET A 2 -9.52 47.49 -14.47
C MET A 2 -9.23 47.21 -12.99
N ASN A 3 -8.10 46.53 -12.78
CA ASN A 3 -7.30 46.45 -11.56
C ASN A 3 -7.95 45.88 -10.30
N ASN A 4 -7.92 44.55 -10.20
CA ASN A 4 -7.52 43.88 -8.97
C ASN A 4 -6.78 42.60 -9.35
N LYS A 5 -5.52 42.73 -9.79
CA LYS A 5 -4.57 41.63 -9.60
C LYS A 5 -4.27 41.61 -8.11
N LEU A 6 -5.11 40.92 -7.35
CA LEU A 6 -4.73 40.39 -6.05
C LEU A 6 -3.60 39.40 -6.34
N GLU A 7 -2.37 39.92 -6.34
CA GLU A 7 -1.20 39.07 -6.18
C GLU A 7 -1.34 38.42 -4.82
N ILE A 8 -1.75 37.15 -4.82
CA ILE A 8 -1.59 36.29 -3.66
C ILE A 8 -0.08 36.15 -3.47
N LYS A 9 0.51 37.05 -2.69
CA LYS A 9 1.84 36.88 -2.10
C LYS A 9 1.75 35.88 -0.95
N GLU A 10 1.23 34.69 -1.23
CA GLU A 10 1.52 33.56 -0.37
C GLU A 10 2.85 33.02 -0.88
N THR A 11 3.91 33.30 -0.11
CA THR A 11 5.05 32.39 -0.11
C THR A 11 4.48 30.99 0.05
N LEU A 12 4.56 30.17 -1.02
CA LEU A 12 4.41 28.72 -0.90
C LEU A 12 5.18 28.34 0.35
N PRO A 13 4.54 27.73 1.37
CA PRO A 13 5.29 27.30 2.52
C PRO A 13 6.41 26.43 1.97
N ILE A 14 7.66 26.81 2.22
CA ILE A 14 8.81 25.92 2.03
C ILE A 14 8.40 24.69 2.84
N SER A 15 8.06 23.64 2.10
CA SER A 15 6.99 22.70 2.42
C SER A 15 7.06 22.22 3.87
N LYS A 16 5.94 22.19 4.59
CA LYS A 16 5.77 21.16 5.62
C LYS A 16 5.93 19.83 4.90
N GLU A 17 7.10 19.25 4.96
CA GLU A 17 7.42 17.98 4.32
C GLU A 17 6.43 16.94 4.84
N LEU A 18 5.49 16.55 4.00
CA LEU A 18 4.55 15.47 4.27
C LEU A 18 5.33 14.16 4.11
N TYR A 19 5.98 13.73 5.18
CA TYR A 19 6.62 12.42 5.25
C TYR A 19 5.55 11.34 5.29
N LEU A 20 5.34 10.66 4.16
CA LEU A 20 4.53 9.44 4.12
C LEU A 20 5.34 8.32 4.78
N SER A 21 4.96 7.95 6.00
CA SER A 21 5.54 6.80 6.69
C SER A 21 4.91 5.48 6.22
N ALA A 22 5.64 4.38 6.37
CA ALA A 22 5.07 3.04 6.24
C ALA A 22 3.87 2.84 7.17
N LEU A 23 2.89 2.03 6.73
CA LEU A 23 1.68 1.74 7.50
C LEU A 23 2.00 0.93 8.77
N LYS A 24 1.36 1.27 9.88
CA LYS A 24 1.39 0.48 11.12
C LYS A 24 0.46 -0.74 11.00
N ASN A 25 0.53 -1.69 11.94
CA ASN A 25 -0.31 -2.91 11.90
C ASN A 25 -1.81 -2.57 11.84
N GLU A 26 -2.23 -1.59 12.64
CA GLU A 26 -3.61 -1.10 12.71
C GLU A 26 -4.04 -0.50 11.37
N ASP A 27 -3.18 0.32 10.76
CA ASP A 27 -3.43 0.92 9.46
C ASP A 27 -3.47 -0.12 8.34
N ILE A 28 -2.61 -1.14 8.39
CA ILE A 28 -2.59 -2.24 7.42
C ILE A 28 -3.91 -3.00 7.43
N LYS A 29 -4.47 -3.28 8.61
CA LYS A 29 -5.77 -3.92 8.72
C LYS A 29 -6.85 -3.10 8.00
N ILE A 30 -6.99 -1.83 8.36
CA ILE A 30 -7.98 -0.91 7.76
C ILE A 30 -7.75 -0.79 6.25
N PHE A 31 -6.49 -0.76 5.82
CA PHE A 31 -6.13 -0.67 4.43
C PHE A 31 -6.52 -1.92 3.63
N ILE A 32 -6.27 -3.12 4.17
CA ILE A 32 -6.72 -4.39 3.56
C ILE A 32 -8.25 -4.45 3.49
N GLU A 33 -8.97 -4.05 4.54
CA GLU A 33 -10.44 -3.97 4.50
C GLU A 33 -10.94 -3.12 3.33
N ARG A 34 -10.30 -1.97 3.07
CA ARG A 34 -10.64 -1.10 1.94
C ARG A 34 -10.33 -1.72 0.59
N ILE A 35 -9.21 -2.44 0.47
CA ILE A 35 -8.86 -3.18 -0.76
C ILE A 35 -9.94 -4.23 -1.03
N LEU A 36 -10.29 -5.04 -0.02
CA LEU A 36 -11.29 -6.10 -0.15
C LEU A 36 -12.67 -5.54 -0.50
N TYR A 37 -13.07 -4.42 0.12
CA TYR A 37 -14.31 -3.72 -0.21
C TYR A 37 -14.33 -3.21 -1.67
N ALA A 38 -13.20 -2.68 -2.15
CA ALA A 38 -13.10 -2.27 -3.55
C ALA A 38 -13.17 -3.48 -4.50
N MET A 39 -12.56 -4.61 -4.15
CA MET A 39 -12.59 -5.85 -4.93
C MET A 39 -13.98 -6.49 -4.96
N SER A 40 -14.78 -6.38 -3.89
CA SER A 40 -16.19 -6.80 -3.88
C SER A 40 -17.11 -5.83 -4.63
N GLN A 41 -16.54 -4.80 -5.27
CA GLN A 41 -17.24 -3.72 -5.98
C GLN A 41 -18.23 -2.94 -5.09
N GLY A 42 -18.09 -3.03 -3.76
CA GLY A 42 -18.99 -2.39 -2.81
C GLY A 42 -20.47 -2.80 -2.93
N ARG A 43 -20.78 -3.93 -3.60
CA ARG A 43 -22.17 -4.30 -3.96
C ARG A 43 -22.93 -5.00 -2.85
N ASN A 44 -22.24 -5.47 -1.81
CA ASN A 44 -22.85 -6.34 -0.81
C ASN A 44 -22.76 -5.70 0.57
N ILE A 45 -23.87 -5.11 1.01
CA ILE A 45 -24.00 -4.42 2.30
C ILE A 45 -23.90 -5.41 3.47
N ASP A 46 -24.36 -6.65 3.24
CA ASP A 46 -24.40 -7.71 4.27
C ASP A 46 -23.06 -8.47 4.39
N ASN A 47 -22.24 -8.46 3.34
CA ASN A 47 -20.86 -8.98 3.38
C ASN A 47 -19.93 -8.09 2.54
N PRO A 48 -19.19 -7.14 3.16
CA PRO A 48 -18.32 -6.23 2.41
C PRO A 48 -17.10 -6.93 1.80
N TYR A 49 -16.86 -8.21 2.13
CA TYR A 49 -15.71 -8.96 1.69
C TYR A 49 -16.02 -9.83 0.47
N PRO A 50 -15.04 -10.03 -0.43
CA PRO A 50 -15.13 -11.03 -1.49
C PRO A 50 -15.32 -12.45 -0.93
N ASP A 51 -15.94 -13.35 -1.70
CA ASP A 51 -16.23 -14.73 -1.27
C ASP A 51 -14.98 -15.54 -0.89
N PHE A 52 -13.82 -15.18 -1.43
CA PHE A 52 -12.54 -15.82 -1.12
C PHE A 52 -11.94 -15.38 0.23
N PHE A 53 -12.58 -14.47 0.96
CA PHE A 53 -12.00 -13.87 2.16
C PHE A 53 -12.86 -14.09 3.40
N GLU A 54 -12.27 -14.67 4.46
CA GLU A 54 -12.93 -14.80 5.76
C GLU A 54 -12.60 -13.61 6.68
N PRO A 55 -13.59 -12.88 7.24
CA PRO A 55 -13.34 -11.70 8.07
C PRO A 55 -12.48 -11.94 9.31
N ASN A 56 -12.52 -13.16 9.86
CA ASN A 56 -11.72 -13.53 11.02
C ASN A 56 -10.21 -13.57 10.73
N LEU A 57 -9.81 -13.67 9.46
CA LEU A 57 -8.40 -13.67 9.08
C LEU A 57 -7.71 -12.34 9.45
N LEU A 58 -8.43 -11.21 9.41
CA LEU A 58 -7.91 -9.91 9.85
C LEU A 58 -7.81 -9.77 11.38
N LYS A 59 -8.35 -10.72 12.14
CA LYS A 59 -8.11 -10.83 13.58
C LYS A 59 -6.87 -11.66 13.90
N ASN A 60 -6.29 -12.33 12.90
CA ASN A 60 -5.07 -13.09 13.06
C ASN A 60 -3.85 -12.15 13.05
N ASN A 61 -3.24 -11.96 14.22
CA ASN A 61 -2.05 -11.13 14.39
C ASN A 61 -0.85 -11.64 13.58
N GLU A 62 -0.74 -12.95 13.36
CA GLU A 62 0.34 -13.52 12.56
C GLU A 62 0.20 -13.14 11.08
N PHE A 63 -1.03 -13.19 10.55
CA PHE A 63 -1.32 -12.80 9.17
C PHE A 63 -0.94 -11.32 8.92
N LEU A 64 -1.42 -10.41 9.77
CA LEU A 64 -1.11 -8.98 9.65
C LEU A 64 0.38 -8.69 9.84
N ARG A 65 1.02 -9.36 10.80
CA ARG A 65 2.47 -9.23 11.04
C ARG A 65 3.26 -9.67 9.82
N LYS A 66 2.91 -10.81 9.22
CA LYS A 66 3.61 -11.34 8.05
C LYS A 66 3.46 -10.41 6.84
N ILE A 67 2.26 -9.89 6.59
CA ILE A 67 2.07 -8.87 5.55
C ILE A 67 2.96 -7.66 5.80
N LYS A 68 3.00 -7.13 7.03
CA LYS A 68 3.85 -5.97 7.31
C LYS A 68 5.32 -6.25 7.10
N GLU A 69 5.83 -7.36 7.64
CA GLU A 69 7.25 -7.74 7.54
C GLU A 69 7.67 -7.87 6.06
N CYS A 70 6.85 -8.54 5.25
CA CYS A 70 7.16 -8.77 3.84
C CYS A 70 6.96 -7.54 2.94
N THR A 71 5.99 -6.68 3.25
CA THR A 71 5.68 -5.50 2.43
C THR A 71 6.36 -4.23 2.93
N ARG A 72 7.02 -4.29 4.09
CA ARG A 72 7.52 -3.13 4.86
C ARG A 72 6.45 -2.08 5.14
N GLY A 73 5.17 -2.45 5.11
CA GLY A 73 4.04 -1.53 5.26
C GLY A 73 3.83 -0.59 4.07
N ILE A 74 4.39 -0.90 2.89
CA ILE A 74 4.25 -0.07 1.68
C ILE A 74 2.90 -0.38 1.01
N PRO A 75 1.97 0.60 0.89
CA PRO A 75 0.62 0.37 0.37
C PRO A 75 0.56 -0.32 -0.99
N LEU A 76 1.42 0.11 -1.93
CA LEU A 76 1.46 -0.46 -3.29
C LEU A 76 1.80 -1.96 -3.28
N ILE A 77 2.71 -2.38 -2.40
CA ILE A 77 3.12 -3.78 -2.29
C ILE A 77 2.02 -4.60 -1.62
N ILE A 78 1.35 -4.04 -0.60
CA ILE A 78 0.20 -4.68 0.04
C ILE A 78 -0.90 -4.96 -0.98
N ILE A 79 -1.26 -3.99 -1.83
CA ILE A 79 -2.27 -4.20 -2.89
C ILE A 79 -1.86 -5.34 -3.81
N LYS A 80 -0.62 -5.32 -4.33
CA LYS A 80 -0.09 -6.38 -5.19
C LYS A 80 -0.15 -7.76 -4.52
N LEU A 81 0.21 -7.83 -3.24
CA LEU A 81 0.13 -9.06 -2.45
C LEU A 81 -1.29 -9.59 -2.31
N ILE A 82 -2.27 -8.73 -2.01
CA ILE A 82 -3.67 -9.16 -1.88
C ILE A 82 -4.24 -9.64 -3.22
N ILE A 83 -3.88 -9.00 -4.34
CA ILE A 83 -4.29 -9.44 -5.69
C ILE A 83 -3.68 -10.81 -6.01
N GLU A 84 -2.38 -11.01 -5.76
CA GLU A 84 -1.74 -12.31 -5.94
C GLU A 84 -2.39 -13.39 -5.06
N CYS A 85 -2.72 -13.07 -3.81
CA CYS A 85 -3.42 -13.98 -2.91
C CYS A 85 -4.78 -14.42 -3.49
N PHE A 86 -5.52 -13.49 -4.10
CA PHE A 86 -6.77 -13.81 -4.78
C PHE A 86 -6.55 -14.76 -5.96
N GLU A 87 -5.60 -14.45 -6.84
CA GLU A 87 -5.27 -15.29 -8.00
C GLU A 87 -4.84 -16.70 -7.57
N GLN A 88 -3.96 -16.80 -6.56
CA GLN A 88 -3.52 -18.08 -6.03
C GLN A 88 -4.64 -18.85 -5.34
N THR A 89 -5.56 -18.17 -4.63
CA THR A 89 -6.74 -18.84 -4.05
C THR A 89 -7.57 -19.51 -5.14
N PHE A 90 -7.80 -18.81 -6.26
CA PHE A 90 -8.53 -19.34 -7.40
C PHE A 90 -7.79 -20.48 -8.11
N LEU A 91 -6.50 -20.30 -8.40
CA LEU A 91 -5.66 -21.32 -9.07
C LEU A 91 -5.50 -22.61 -8.25
N LYS A 92 -5.58 -22.51 -6.93
CA LYS A 92 -5.53 -23.67 -6.01
C LYS A 92 -6.91 -24.25 -5.71
N GLU A 93 -7.97 -23.73 -6.34
CA GLU A 93 -9.36 -24.14 -6.11
C GLU A 93 -9.76 -24.09 -4.62
N LYS A 94 -9.12 -23.21 -3.85
CA LYS A 94 -9.45 -23.00 -2.45
C LYS A 94 -10.67 -22.09 -2.33
N LYS A 95 -11.49 -22.38 -1.33
CA LYS A 95 -12.67 -21.55 -1.03
C LYS A 95 -12.30 -20.22 -0.39
N VAL A 96 -11.23 -20.19 0.41
CA VAL A 96 -10.82 -19.02 1.18
C VAL A 96 -9.30 -18.85 1.19
N LEU A 97 -8.86 -17.61 1.32
CA LEU A 97 -7.49 -17.21 1.61
C LEU A 97 -7.09 -17.70 3.00
N ASP A 98 -5.94 -18.37 3.08
CA ASP A 98 -5.32 -18.81 4.32
C ASP A 98 -3.81 -18.50 4.33
N MET A 99 -3.11 -18.88 5.40
CA MET A 99 -1.67 -18.65 5.53
C MET A 99 -0.85 -19.39 4.47
N GLU A 100 -1.33 -20.53 3.95
CA GLU A 100 -0.63 -21.28 2.90
C GLU A 100 -0.65 -20.47 1.59
N ILE A 101 -1.82 -19.95 1.20
CA ILE A 101 -1.94 -19.08 0.03
C ILE A 101 -1.13 -17.80 0.20
N LEU A 102 -1.13 -17.19 1.38
CA LEU A 102 -0.29 -16.03 1.66
C LEU A 102 1.18 -16.35 1.39
N ASN A 103 1.69 -17.47 1.91
CA ASN A 103 3.09 -17.87 1.72
C ASN A 103 3.43 -18.10 0.25
N LEU A 104 2.56 -18.83 -0.45
CA LEU A 104 2.73 -19.07 -1.89
C LEU A 104 2.78 -17.76 -2.69
N SER A 105 1.91 -16.82 -2.35
CA SER A 105 1.83 -15.51 -3.00
C SER A 105 3.08 -14.67 -2.75
N LEU A 106 3.63 -14.72 -1.52
CA LEU A 106 4.88 -14.04 -1.17
C LEU A 106 6.06 -14.58 -1.99
N ASP A 107 6.13 -15.90 -2.18
CA ASP A 107 7.17 -16.54 -2.97
C ASP A 107 7.06 -16.18 -4.46
N ASN A 108 5.84 -16.16 -5.01
CA ASN A 108 5.59 -15.84 -6.42
C ASN A 108 5.86 -14.38 -6.80
N LEU A 109 5.55 -13.43 -5.91
CA LEU A 109 5.69 -12.01 -6.19
C LEU A 109 7.13 -11.53 -6.38
N GLY A 110 8.12 -12.34 -6.00
CA GLY A 110 9.52 -11.94 -6.07
C GLY A 110 9.78 -10.65 -5.29
N LEU A 111 9.17 -10.51 -4.11
CA LEU A 111 9.10 -9.26 -3.34
C LEU A 111 10.46 -8.58 -3.12
N CYS A 112 11.53 -9.35 -2.97
CA CYS A 112 12.89 -8.81 -2.84
C CYS A 112 13.26 -7.89 -4.02
N LYS A 113 12.95 -8.26 -5.26
CA LYS A 113 13.26 -7.44 -6.43
C LYS A 113 12.46 -6.14 -6.44
N LEU A 114 11.18 -6.21 -6.07
CA LEU A 114 10.30 -5.05 -6.00
C LEU A 114 10.74 -4.07 -4.91
N LEU A 115 11.08 -4.58 -3.73
CA LEU A 115 11.60 -3.79 -2.61
C LEU A 115 12.92 -3.12 -2.95
N ASN A 116 13.86 -3.85 -3.57
CA ASN A 116 15.13 -3.27 -4.00
C ASN A 116 14.92 -2.14 -5.02
N SER A 117 13.99 -2.32 -5.96
CA SER A 117 13.66 -1.27 -6.95
C SER A 117 13.10 -0.02 -6.28
N ILE A 118 12.29 -0.18 -5.23
CA ILE A 118 11.75 0.95 -4.45
C ILE A 118 12.87 1.64 -3.67
N ASP A 119 13.78 0.88 -3.07
CA ASP A 119 14.93 1.45 -2.34
C ASP A 119 15.84 2.26 -3.28
N GLU A 120 16.10 1.76 -4.49
CA GLU A 120 16.86 2.48 -5.54
C GLU A 120 16.16 3.77 -5.97
N LEU A 121 14.85 3.72 -6.22
CA LEU A 121 14.06 4.91 -6.57
C LEU A 121 14.05 5.95 -5.45
N ASN A 122 13.92 5.50 -4.19
CA ASN A 122 14.00 6.38 -3.03
C ASN A 122 15.37 7.05 -2.91
N ALA A 123 16.45 6.29 -3.11
CA ALA A 123 17.82 6.83 -3.09
C ALA A 123 18.03 7.89 -4.18
N GLN A 124 17.53 7.65 -5.40
CA GLN A 124 17.58 8.62 -6.48
C GLN A 124 16.74 9.87 -6.17
N HIS A 125 15.54 9.70 -5.60
CA HIS A 125 14.69 10.83 -5.21
C HIS A 125 15.37 11.73 -4.19
N ILE A 126 15.98 11.15 -3.14
CA ILE A 126 16.76 11.90 -2.14
C ILE A 126 17.93 12.65 -2.79
N PHE A 127 18.64 12.00 -3.71
CA PHE A 127 19.74 12.63 -4.44
C PHE A 127 19.28 13.84 -5.27
N PHE A 128 18.15 13.74 -5.98
CA PHE A 128 17.58 14.86 -6.72
C PHE A 128 17.17 16.01 -5.80
N LEU A 129 16.50 15.72 -4.68
CA LEU A 129 16.14 16.74 -3.68
C LEU A 129 17.39 17.45 -3.16
N TYR A 130 18.46 16.72 -2.85
CA TYR A 130 19.72 17.32 -2.42
C TYR A 130 20.33 18.22 -3.49
N LEU A 131 20.41 17.76 -4.75
CA LEU A 131 20.94 18.56 -5.86
C LEU A 131 20.17 19.87 -6.06
N HIS A 132 18.84 19.82 -6.03
CA HIS A 132 18.00 20.98 -6.35
C HIS A 132 17.84 21.95 -5.17
N CYS A 133 17.77 21.44 -3.94
CA CYS A 133 17.55 22.26 -2.75
C CYS A 133 18.85 22.83 -2.16
N TYR A 134 20.00 22.15 -2.32
CA TYR A 134 21.27 22.57 -1.67
C TYR A 134 22.34 23.12 -2.60
N LYS A 135 22.30 22.91 -3.93
CA LYS A 135 23.22 23.59 -4.86
C LYS A 135 22.68 24.93 -5.41
N SER A 136 21.49 25.34 -4.98
CA SER A 136 20.87 26.61 -5.39
C SER A 136 21.13 27.76 -4.38
N THR A 137 21.94 27.51 -3.35
CA THR A 137 22.50 28.49 -2.40
C THR A 137 23.99 28.65 -2.60
#